data_AF-A0A2C9USP0-F1
#
_entry.id   AF-A0A2C9USP0-F1
#
_cell.length_a   1.000
_cell.length_b   1.000
_cell.length_c   1.000
_cell.angle_alpha   90.00
_cell.angle_beta   90.00
_cell.angle_gamma   90.00
#
_symmetry.space_group_name_H-M   'P 1'
#
loop_
_entity.id
_entity.type
_entity.pdbx_description
1 polymer ?
#
loop_
_entity_poly.entity_id
_entity_poly.type
_entity_poly.pdbx_seq_one_letter_code
_entity_poly.pdbx_strand_id
1 'polypeptide(L)'
;MEFAEENRSRELAASSSFYRSVYSEIEEIGWEHLVNLAGDLKFISFRIVDKKGRVHILEVQLDKTYPKCPPSVSADVPYIFNVEWSMNSRLKDLVQQFQEHLEKLQEFWATLDDIDNSLCVVNLKQTSRAVSFRQMDIGNDCFIMLSINSKNPKALPECRFLGSGPIVNSLRKLWKRNSKQWMKDKTILENLTSILETQLPKPPDVQKNNQQVECGICYAQYLPTDDELGPRSGTGTDYTCDNSHCNRAFHSVCLGDWLRSITTTRQSFNVLFGNCPYCSEPVAVKISNTKK
;
A
#
# COMPACT_ATOMS: atom_id res chain seq x y z
N MET A 1 -7.48 2.49 53.77
CA MET A 1 -8.38 1.69 52.90
C MET A 1 -9.30 2.63 52.14
N GLU A 2 -9.97 3.56 52.83
CA GLU A 2 -10.83 4.61 52.21
C GLU A 2 -10.14 5.47 51.14
N PHE A 3 -8.88 5.92 51.36
CA PHE A 3 -8.15 6.73 50.36
C PHE A 3 -7.88 5.98 49.03
N ALA A 4 -7.77 4.65 49.07
CA ALA A 4 -7.57 3.84 47.88
C ALA A 4 -8.89 3.61 47.11
N GLU A 5 -10.01 3.48 47.84
CA GLU A 5 -11.35 3.33 47.25
C GLU A 5 -11.86 4.63 46.64
N GLU A 6 -11.53 5.78 47.24
CA GLU A 6 -11.89 7.10 46.72
C GLU A 6 -11.13 7.41 45.42
N ASN A 7 -9.84 7.08 45.34
CA ASN A 7 -9.04 7.21 44.12
C ASN A 7 -9.56 6.29 43.01
N ARG A 8 -9.88 5.04 43.33
CA ARG A 8 -10.46 4.08 42.36
C ARG A 8 -11.81 4.56 41.82
N SER A 9 -12.64 5.16 42.67
CA SER A 9 -13.95 5.71 42.26
C SER A 9 -13.81 6.92 41.34
N ARG A 10 -12.83 7.79 41.59
CA ARG A 10 -12.53 8.95 40.73
C ARG A 10 -11.98 8.52 39.37
N GLU A 11 -11.11 7.52 39.32
CA GLU A 11 -10.58 6.96 38.07
C GLU A 11 -11.67 6.33 37.20
N LEU A 12 -12.61 5.60 37.81
CA LEU A 12 -13.76 5.02 37.10
C LEU A 12 -14.69 6.09 36.53
N ALA A 13 -14.97 7.15 37.30
CA ALA A 13 -15.79 8.28 36.84
C ALA A 13 -15.13 9.05 35.69
N ALA A 14 -13.81 9.31 35.77
CA ALA A 14 -13.05 9.96 34.71
C ALA A 14 -12.97 9.10 33.43
N SER A 15 -12.86 7.78 33.57
CA SER A 15 -12.90 6.85 32.44
C SER A 15 -14.29 6.86 31.79
N SER A 16 -15.35 6.87 32.59
CA SER A 16 -16.73 6.93 32.08
C SER A 16 -17.04 8.23 31.34
N SER A 17 -16.54 9.39 31.81
CA SER A 17 -16.73 10.67 31.11
C SER A 17 -15.92 10.74 29.81
N PHE A 18 -14.70 10.21 29.81
CA PHE A 18 -13.87 10.07 28.61
C PHE A 18 -14.59 9.25 27.54
N TYR A 19 -15.04 8.04 27.87
CA TYR A 19 -15.73 7.16 26.92
C TYR A 19 -16.98 7.81 26.34
N ARG A 20 -17.78 8.46 27.19
CA ARG A 20 -18.98 9.18 26.73
C ARG A 20 -18.64 10.32 25.77
N SER A 21 -17.56 11.06 26.01
CA SER A 21 -17.10 12.12 25.10
C SER A 21 -16.71 11.53 23.74
N VAL A 22 -15.87 10.49 23.74
CA VAL A 22 -15.40 9.86 22.49
C VAL A 22 -16.57 9.32 21.67
N TYR A 23 -17.54 8.64 22.30
CA TYR A 23 -18.73 8.16 21.59
C TYR A 23 -19.58 9.29 21.00
N SER A 24 -19.79 10.38 21.75
CA SER A 24 -20.49 11.57 21.25
C SER A 24 -19.76 12.20 20.07
N GLU A 25 -18.43 12.22 20.07
CA GLU A 25 -17.63 12.79 18.98
C GLU A 25 -17.65 11.91 17.72
N ILE A 26 -17.67 10.59 17.88
CA ILE A 26 -17.86 9.66 16.77
C ILE A 26 -19.26 9.85 16.16
N GLU A 27 -20.29 9.99 17.00
CA GLU A 27 -21.67 10.25 16.53
C GLU A 27 -21.78 11.56 15.74
N GLU A 28 -21.05 12.61 16.14
CA GLU A 28 -20.99 13.90 15.43
C GLU A 28 -20.30 13.84 14.07
N ILE A 29 -19.37 12.89 13.89
CA ILE A 29 -18.71 12.61 12.61
C ILE A 29 -19.59 11.74 11.72
N GLY A 30 -20.29 10.77 12.31
CA GLY A 30 -21.07 9.74 11.62
C GLY A 30 -20.43 8.36 11.75
N TRP A 31 -21.21 7.39 12.23
CA TRP A 31 -20.76 6.02 12.45
C TRP A 31 -20.37 5.29 11.16
N GLU A 32 -20.92 5.70 10.02
CA GLU A 32 -20.60 5.19 8.68
C GLU A 32 -19.15 5.49 8.26
N HIS A 33 -18.53 6.48 8.89
CA HIS A 33 -17.12 6.82 8.67
C HIS A 33 -16.19 6.02 9.58
N LEU A 34 -16.68 5.38 10.64
CA LEU A 34 -15.84 4.62 11.56
C LEU A 34 -15.42 3.28 10.94
N VAL A 35 -14.12 2.99 10.92
CA VAL A 35 -13.56 1.73 10.41
C VAL A 35 -13.15 0.81 11.55
N ASN A 36 -12.45 1.36 12.54
CA ASN A 36 -12.00 0.60 13.69
C ASN A 36 -12.11 1.46 14.96
N LEU A 37 -12.43 0.78 16.07
CA LEU A 37 -12.47 1.36 17.41
C LEU A 37 -11.92 0.31 18.37
N ALA A 38 -10.73 0.55 18.92
CA ALA A 38 -10.14 -0.34 19.90
C ALA A 38 -10.99 -0.36 21.19
N GLY A 39 -11.01 -1.48 21.90
CA GLY A 39 -11.85 -1.65 23.10
C GLY A 39 -11.52 -0.69 24.25
N ASP A 40 -10.31 -0.13 24.28
CA ASP A 40 -9.92 0.91 25.25
C ASP A 40 -10.23 2.34 24.80
N LEU A 41 -10.84 2.50 23.62
CA LEU A 41 -11.18 3.74 22.93
C LEU A 41 -10.00 4.69 22.71
N LYS A 42 -8.75 4.18 22.73
CA LYS A 42 -7.56 4.99 22.48
C LYS A 42 -7.08 4.94 21.05
N PHE A 43 -7.56 3.99 20.27
CA PHE A 43 -7.28 3.91 18.85
C PHE A 43 -8.58 3.90 18.06
N ILE A 44 -8.69 4.84 17.14
CA ILE A 44 -9.88 5.09 16.32
C ILE A 44 -9.40 5.29 14.89
N SER A 45 -10.11 4.73 13.91
CA SER A 45 -9.82 5.05 12.50
C SER A 45 -11.07 5.43 11.73
N PHE A 46 -10.94 6.45 10.89
CA PHE A 46 -12.00 7.02 10.08
C PHE A 46 -11.72 6.85 8.58
N ARG A 47 -12.75 6.43 7.84
CA ARG A 47 -12.79 6.38 6.38
C ARG A 47 -13.22 7.73 5.82
N ILE A 48 -12.34 8.34 5.05
CA ILE A 48 -12.55 9.65 4.44
C ILE A 48 -12.36 9.53 2.93
N VAL A 49 -13.31 10.08 2.17
CA VAL A 49 -13.28 10.03 0.70
C VAL A 49 -12.91 11.41 0.17
N ASP A 50 -11.89 11.47 -0.69
CA ASP A 50 -11.49 12.74 -1.30
C ASP A 50 -12.35 13.12 -2.52
N LYS A 51 -12.12 14.31 -3.09
CA LYS A 51 -12.88 14.81 -4.24
C LYS A 51 -12.77 13.96 -5.52
N LYS A 52 -11.81 13.04 -5.60
CA LYS A 52 -11.61 12.10 -6.71
C LYS A 52 -12.19 10.72 -6.40
N GLY A 53 -12.89 10.56 -5.28
CA GLY A 53 -13.49 9.30 -4.86
C GLY A 53 -12.49 8.32 -4.25
N ARG A 54 -11.25 8.74 -3.98
CA ARG A 54 -10.25 7.88 -3.34
C ARG A 54 -10.53 7.78 -1.85
N VAL A 55 -10.40 6.57 -1.33
CA VAL A 55 -10.61 6.27 0.09
C VAL A 55 -9.29 6.41 0.83
N HIS A 56 -9.30 7.17 1.92
CA HIS A 56 -8.19 7.39 2.83
C HIS A 56 -8.61 6.97 4.24
N ILE A 57 -7.70 6.36 4.99
CA ILE A 57 -7.91 5.99 6.39
C ILE A 57 -7.10 6.95 7.26
N LEU A 58 -7.80 7.70 8.10
CA LEU A 58 -7.20 8.51 9.17
C LEU A 58 -7.19 7.69 10.45
N GLU A 59 -6.02 7.37 10.94
CA GLU A 59 -5.83 6.70 12.23
C GLU A 59 -5.53 7.75 13.29
N VAL A 60 -6.19 7.61 14.44
CA VAL A 60 -6.14 8.57 15.54
C VAL A 60 -5.84 7.81 16.83
N GLN A 61 -4.80 8.25 17.53
CA GLN A 61 -4.41 7.74 18.83
C GLN A 61 -4.67 8.78 19.92
N LEU A 62 -5.59 8.44 20.82
CA LEU A 62 -5.95 9.24 21.99
C LEU A 62 -5.13 8.78 23.19
N ASP A 63 -4.42 9.71 23.82
CA ASP A 63 -3.75 9.46 25.09
C ASP A 63 -4.57 10.01 26.27
N LYS A 64 -4.02 9.87 27.49
CA LYS A 64 -4.68 10.31 28.72
C LYS A 64 -4.85 11.83 28.83
N THR A 65 -4.16 12.59 27.99
CA THR A 65 -4.20 14.05 27.97
C THR A 65 -5.30 14.59 27.06
N TYR A 66 -5.94 13.74 26.25
CA TYR A 66 -7.11 14.11 25.45
C TYR A 66 -8.27 14.65 26.30
N PRO A 67 -8.98 15.72 25.88
CA PRO A 67 -8.75 16.57 24.70
C PRO A 67 -7.85 17.78 24.98
N LYS A 68 -7.17 17.86 26.13
CA LYS A 68 -6.31 19.02 26.47
C LYS A 68 -5.12 19.16 25.53
N CYS A 69 -4.62 18.05 24.99
CA CYS A 69 -3.58 18.02 23.95
C CYS A 69 -4.11 17.33 22.69
N PRO A 70 -3.55 17.66 21.51
CA PRO A 70 -3.94 17.04 20.26
C PRO A 70 -3.71 15.52 20.29
N PRO A 71 -4.59 14.72 19.67
CA PRO A 71 -4.31 13.32 19.44
C PRO A 71 -3.17 13.14 18.42
N SER A 72 -2.52 11.99 18.45
CA SER A 72 -1.55 11.62 17.41
C SER A 72 -2.28 11.04 16.20
N VAL A 73 -1.80 11.33 14.99
CA VAL A 73 -2.46 10.88 13.74
C VAL A 73 -1.50 10.26 12.75
N SER A 74 -1.99 9.25 12.01
CA SER A 74 -1.32 8.62 10.88
C SER A 74 -2.31 8.38 9.74
N ALA A 75 -1.79 8.34 8.51
CA ALA A 75 -2.54 8.06 7.29
C ALA A 75 -1.56 7.72 6.15
N ASP A 76 -2.03 7.05 5.10
CA ASP A 76 -1.24 6.76 3.88
C ASP A 76 -1.10 8.00 2.97
N VAL A 77 -0.42 9.03 3.49
CA VAL A 77 -0.19 10.33 2.83
C VAL A 77 1.30 10.68 2.86
N PRO A 78 1.83 11.47 1.90
CA PRO A 78 3.27 11.73 1.80
C PRO A 78 3.86 12.51 2.98
N TYR A 79 3.01 13.21 3.74
CA TYR A 79 3.34 13.81 5.03
C TYR A 79 2.06 14.05 5.82
N ILE A 80 2.17 14.00 7.14
CA ILE A 80 1.08 14.35 8.07
C ILE A 80 1.01 15.87 8.23
N PHE A 81 -0.20 16.41 8.30
CA PHE A 81 -0.45 17.83 8.51
C PHE A 81 -0.18 18.22 9.98
N ASN A 82 0.08 19.50 10.21
CA ASN A 82 0.17 20.01 11.57
C ASN A 82 -1.25 20.15 12.13
N VAL A 83 -1.57 19.40 13.17
CA VAL A 83 -2.89 19.46 13.81
C VAL A 83 -3.02 20.78 14.57
N GLU A 84 -3.93 21.63 14.14
CA GLU A 84 -4.34 22.82 14.87
C GLU A 84 -5.36 22.42 15.93
N TRP A 85 -4.98 22.51 17.21
CA TRP A 85 -5.77 21.95 18.30
C TRP A 85 -5.86 22.91 19.49
N SER A 86 -7.04 22.96 20.09
CA SER A 86 -7.34 23.68 21.32
C SER A 86 -8.05 22.76 22.32
N MET A 87 -8.17 23.17 23.58
CA MET A 87 -8.91 22.40 24.60
C MET A 87 -10.40 22.20 24.30
N ASN A 88 -10.95 22.97 23.35
CA ASN A 88 -12.34 22.86 22.90
C ASN A 88 -12.46 22.08 21.57
N SER A 89 -11.34 21.70 20.97
CA SER A 89 -11.32 20.93 19.73
C SER A 89 -11.79 19.51 19.97
N ARG A 90 -12.40 18.92 18.94
CA ARG A 90 -12.99 17.58 18.96
C ARG A 90 -12.55 16.80 17.72
N LEU A 91 -12.82 15.49 17.69
CA LEU A 91 -12.45 14.64 16.56
C LEU A 91 -12.99 15.14 15.20
N LYS A 92 -14.14 15.82 15.19
CA LYS A 92 -14.70 16.41 13.97
C LYS A 92 -13.80 17.48 13.35
N ASP A 93 -13.18 18.33 14.19
CA ASP A 93 -12.25 19.36 13.71
C ASP A 93 -11.01 18.73 13.07
N LEU A 94 -10.55 17.61 13.64
CA LEU A 94 -9.44 16.82 13.10
C LEU A 94 -9.79 16.21 11.74
N VAL A 95 -10.97 15.62 11.61
CA VAL A 95 -11.48 15.07 10.33
C VAL A 95 -11.57 16.17 9.27
N GLN A 96 -12.06 17.36 9.63
CA GLN A 96 -12.12 18.50 8.73
C GLN A 96 -10.73 18.95 8.27
N GLN A 97 -9.77 19.10 9.20
CA GLN A 97 -8.39 19.45 8.85
C GLN A 97 -7.75 18.39 7.93
N PHE A 98 -8.03 17.11 8.15
CA PHE A 98 -7.55 16.06 7.27
C PHE A 98 -8.17 16.16 5.88
N GLN A 99 -9.48 16.43 5.76
CA GLN A 99 -10.12 16.66 4.46
C GLN A 99 -9.46 17.83 3.69
N GLU A 100 -9.17 18.94 4.36
CA GLU A 100 -8.44 20.07 3.77
C GLU A 100 -7.00 19.69 3.36
N HIS A 101 -6.35 18.84 4.13
CA HIS A 101 -5.03 18.30 3.79
C HIS A 101 -5.08 17.41 2.54
N LEU A 102 -6.08 16.52 2.45
CA LEU A 102 -6.32 15.70 1.25
C LEU A 102 -6.54 16.57 0.00
N GLU A 103 -7.19 17.74 0.16
CA GLU A 103 -7.41 18.68 -0.94
C GLU A 103 -6.11 19.32 -1.45
N LYS A 104 -5.18 19.63 -0.54
CA LYS A 104 -3.83 20.14 -0.89
C LYS A 104 -2.98 19.11 -1.65
N LEU A 105 -3.19 17.81 -1.38
CA LEU A 105 -2.45 16.71 -2.00
C LEU A 105 -2.96 16.29 -3.38
N GLN A 106 -4.03 16.91 -3.87
CA GLN A 106 -4.68 16.51 -5.13
C GLN A 106 -3.76 16.67 -6.34
N GLU A 107 -3.01 17.78 -6.42
CA GLU A 107 -2.05 17.99 -7.49
C GLU A 107 -0.91 16.96 -7.44
N PHE A 108 -0.44 16.61 -6.24
CA PHE A 108 0.61 15.63 -6.05
C PHE A 108 0.20 14.25 -6.56
N TRP A 109 -0.97 13.75 -6.15
CA TRP A 109 -1.44 12.45 -6.64
C TRP A 109 -1.77 12.48 -8.12
N ALA A 110 -2.29 13.58 -8.66
CA ALA A 110 -2.50 13.72 -10.10
C ALA A 110 -1.18 13.65 -10.89
N THR A 111 -0.11 14.26 -10.36
CA THR A 111 1.23 14.14 -10.95
C THR A 111 1.76 12.70 -10.87
N LEU A 112 1.57 12.00 -9.75
CA LEU A 112 1.95 10.59 -9.66
C LEU A 112 1.15 9.71 -10.63
N ASP A 113 -0.16 9.93 -10.73
CA ASP A 113 -1.02 9.21 -11.68
C ASP A 113 -0.58 9.48 -13.14
N ASP A 114 -0.17 10.71 -13.48
CA ASP A 114 0.38 11.04 -14.81
C ASP A 114 1.69 10.27 -15.09
N ILE A 115 2.61 10.22 -14.13
CA ILE A 115 3.84 9.43 -14.25
C ILE A 115 3.51 7.95 -14.44
N ASP A 116 2.67 7.40 -13.56
CA ASP A 116 2.33 5.98 -13.51
C ASP A 116 1.63 5.51 -14.80
N ASN A 117 0.89 6.40 -15.47
CA ASN A 117 0.21 6.12 -16.74
C ASN A 117 1.08 6.39 -17.98
N SER A 118 2.07 7.28 -17.91
CA SER A 118 2.84 7.73 -19.08
C SER A 118 4.22 7.09 -19.21
N LEU A 119 4.77 6.54 -18.13
CA LEU A 119 6.17 6.08 -18.04
C LEU A 119 6.25 4.62 -17.56
N CYS A 120 7.29 3.90 -17.97
CA CYS A 120 7.53 2.52 -17.53
C CYS A 120 8.05 2.49 -16.07
N VAL A 121 7.15 2.63 -15.11
CA VAL A 121 7.46 2.63 -13.67
C VAL A 121 7.65 1.20 -13.16
N VAL A 122 8.73 1.01 -12.42
CA VAL A 122 9.07 -0.26 -11.77
C VAL A 122 8.23 -0.41 -10.48
N ASN A 123 7.65 -1.60 -10.27
CA ASN A 123 6.89 -1.98 -9.07
C ASN A 123 5.63 -1.15 -8.77
N LEU A 124 4.90 -0.70 -9.79
CA LEU A 124 3.62 0.02 -9.65
C LEU A 124 2.63 -0.63 -8.68
N LYS A 125 2.58 -1.97 -8.63
CA LYS A 125 1.64 -2.71 -7.76
C LYS A 125 1.90 -2.50 -6.26
N GLN A 126 3.03 -1.94 -5.87
CA GLN A 126 3.42 -1.73 -4.47
C GLN A 126 3.43 -0.25 -4.05
N THR A 127 3.07 0.69 -4.94
CA THR A 127 3.17 2.11 -4.62
C THR A 127 1.96 2.59 -3.81
N SER A 128 2.17 2.82 -2.52
CA SER A 128 1.16 3.50 -1.68
C SER A 128 1.07 4.99 -2.02
N ARG A 129 0.01 5.65 -1.54
CA ARG A 129 -0.22 7.08 -1.79
C ARG A 129 0.68 7.98 -0.95
N ALA A 130 1.38 7.43 0.04
CA ALA A 130 2.46 8.10 0.77
C ALA A 130 3.79 8.13 0.01
N VAL A 131 4.02 7.21 -0.94
CA VAL A 131 5.31 7.08 -1.62
C VAL A 131 5.52 8.20 -2.63
N SER A 132 6.49 9.08 -2.34
CA SER A 132 6.79 10.29 -3.13
C SER A 132 7.89 10.10 -4.18
N PHE A 133 8.40 8.89 -4.39
CA PHE A 133 9.36 8.62 -5.45
C PHE A 133 8.82 7.62 -6.48
N ARG A 134 9.37 7.66 -7.69
CA ARG A 134 9.12 6.70 -8.77
C ARG A 134 10.42 6.29 -9.41
N GLN A 135 10.62 4.99 -9.56
CA GLN A 135 11.72 4.43 -10.33
C GLN A 135 11.19 4.02 -11.70
N MET A 136 11.85 4.45 -12.76
CA MET A 136 11.46 4.18 -14.15
C MET A 136 12.62 3.60 -14.93
N ASP A 137 12.30 2.71 -15.85
CA ASP A 137 13.25 2.22 -16.85
C ASP A 137 13.48 3.32 -17.91
N ILE A 138 14.76 3.57 -18.23
CA ILE A 138 15.18 4.53 -19.26
C ILE A 138 15.94 3.84 -20.41
N GLY A 139 15.93 2.51 -20.45
CA GLY A 139 16.62 1.67 -21.42
C GLY A 139 18.07 1.36 -21.05
N ASN A 140 18.68 0.39 -21.77
CA ASN A 140 20.08 -0.02 -21.61
C ASN A 140 20.46 -0.43 -20.17
N ASP A 141 19.59 -1.20 -19.49
CA ASP A 141 19.75 -1.62 -18.09
C ASP A 141 20.03 -0.45 -17.13
N CYS A 142 19.47 0.72 -17.43
CA CYS A 142 19.59 1.92 -16.63
C CYS A 142 18.20 2.35 -16.14
N PHE A 143 18.16 2.86 -14.92
CA PHE A 143 16.95 3.34 -14.27
C PHE A 143 17.14 4.77 -13.77
N ILE A 144 16.03 5.51 -13.73
CA ILE A 144 15.96 6.83 -13.09
C ILE A 144 15.01 6.73 -11.91
N MET A 145 15.45 7.21 -10.75
CA MET A 145 14.60 7.39 -9.58
C MET A 145 14.37 8.89 -9.39
N LEU A 146 13.10 9.29 -9.47
CA LEU A 146 12.66 10.66 -9.26
C LEU A 146 11.96 10.78 -7.92
N SER A 147 12.40 11.74 -7.10
CA SER A 147 11.70 12.13 -5.88
C SER A 147 10.83 13.35 -6.17
N ILE A 148 9.52 13.16 -6.11
CA ILE A 148 8.50 14.17 -6.39
C ILE A 148 8.19 14.94 -5.11
N ASN A 149 8.28 16.27 -5.17
CA ASN A 149 7.95 17.11 -4.03
C ASN A 149 6.44 17.18 -3.83
N SER A 150 5.93 16.68 -2.70
CA SER A 150 4.49 16.65 -2.40
C SER A 150 3.81 18.02 -2.29
N LYS A 151 4.56 19.09 -2.01
CA LYS A 151 4.04 20.46 -1.93
C LYS A 151 4.16 21.24 -3.25
N ASN A 152 4.99 20.76 -4.19
CA ASN A 152 5.24 21.40 -5.48
C ASN A 152 5.58 20.33 -6.53
N PRO A 153 4.60 19.48 -6.88
CA PRO A 153 4.84 18.22 -7.59
C PRO A 153 5.31 18.40 -9.04
N LYS A 154 5.04 19.55 -9.65
CA LYS A 154 5.48 19.88 -11.02
C LYS A 154 6.86 20.55 -11.08
N ALA A 155 7.52 20.78 -9.95
CA ALA A 155 8.88 21.30 -9.94
C ALA A 155 9.90 20.24 -10.40
N LEU A 156 11.11 20.71 -10.75
CA LEU A 156 12.23 19.83 -11.09
C LEU A 156 12.45 18.84 -9.92
N PRO A 157 12.26 17.52 -10.13
CA PRO A 157 12.43 16.53 -9.08
C PRO A 157 13.90 16.30 -8.77
N GLU A 158 14.18 15.82 -7.56
CA GLU A 158 15.48 15.24 -7.28
C GLU A 158 15.61 13.93 -8.06
N CYS A 159 16.79 13.69 -8.63
CA CYS A 159 17.00 12.61 -9.58
C CYS A 159 18.24 11.80 -9.21
N ARG A 160 18.08 10.47 -9.24
CA ARG A 160 19.18 9.51 -9.09
C ARG A 160 19.14 8.50 -10.22
N PHE A 161 20.24 8.42 -10.97
CA PHE A 161 20.46 7.41 -12.00
C PHE A 161 21.12 6.15 -11.43
N LEU A 162 20.64 4.99 -11.87
CA LEU A 162 21.10 3.64 -11.52
C LEU A 162 21.44 2.89 -12.82
N GLY A 163 22.50 2.08 -12.82
CA GLY A 163 22.92 1.31 -14.00
C GLY A 163 24.42 1.38 -14.25
N SER A 164 24.83 1.04 -15.48
CA SER A 164 26.24 1.01 -15.88
C SER A 164 26.91 2.39 -15.82
N GLY A 165 28.11 2.47 -15.23
CA GLY A 165 28.83 3.71 -14.94
C GLY A 165 28.99 4.67 -16.13
N PRO A 166 29.47 4.21 -17.31
CA PRO A 166 29.63 5.08 -18.48
C PRO A 166 28.31 5.72 -18.95
N ILE A 167 27.23 4.94 -19.02
CA ILE A 167 25.91 5.39 -19.46
C ILE A 167 25.33 6.38 -18.44
N VAL A 168 25.35 6.00 -17.16
CA VAL A 168 24.89 6.84 -16.05
C VAL A 168 25.64 8.18 -15.98
N ASN A 169 26.95 8.18 -16.23
CA ASN A 169 27.74 9.41 -16.23
C ASN A 169 27.34 10.36 -17.38
N SER A 170 27.03 9.81 -18.56
CA SER A 170 26.50 10.59 -19.68
C SER A 170 25.14 11.20 -19.36
N LEU A 171 24.22 10.40 -18.80
CA LEU A 171 22.89 10.86 -18.37
C LEU A 171 22.98 11.95 -17.28
N ARG A 172 23.88 11.81 -16.31
CA ARG A 172 24.13 12.84 -15.29
C ARG A 172 24.63 14.15 -15.90
N LYS A 173 25.49 14.09 -16.93
CA LYS A 173 25.96 15.30 -17.64
C LYS A 173 24.81 15.97 -18.39
N LEU A 174 23.97 15.19 -19.08
CA LEU A 174 22.76 15.69 -19.76
C LEU A 174 21.81 16.37 -18.77
N TRP A 175 21.47 15.70 -17.66
CA TRP A 175 20.64 16.26 -16.61
C TRP A 175 21.19 17.58 -16.06
N LYS A 176 22.48 17.63 -15.72
CA LYS A 176 23.12 18.86 -15.22
C LYS A 176 23.08 20.00 -16.24
N ARG A 177 23.27 19.70 -17.53
CA ARG A 177 23.23 20.69 -18.61
C ARG A 177 21.82 21.21 -18.86
N ASN A 178 20.84 20.32 -18.91
CA ASN A 178 19.50 20.61 -19.44
C ASN A 178 18.43 20.83 -18.36
N SER A 179 18.71 20.56 -17.07
CA SER A 179 17.73 20.73 -15.97
C SER A 179 17.09 22.12 -15.89
N LYS A 180 17.78 23.17 -16.34
CA LYS A 180 17.24 24.54 -16.42
C LYS A 180 16.10 24.70 -17.44
N GLN A 181 15.94 23.75 -18.35
CA GLN A 181 14.88 23.71 -19.34
C GLN A 181 13.59 23.06 -18.79
N TRP A 182 13.59 22.62 -17.52
CA TRP A 182 12.38 22.07 -16.89
C TRP A 182 11.29 23.12 -16.81
N MET A 183 10.12 22.81 -17.37
CA MET A 183 8.97 23.71 -17.36
C MET A 183 7.79 23.04 -16.65
N LYS A 184 7.19 23.75 -15.69
CA LYS A 184 6.10 23.22 -14.84
C LYS A 184 4.79 23.00 -15.59
N ASP A 185 4.62 23.63 -16.75
CA ASP A 185 3.46 23.53 -17.63
C ASP A 185 3.50 22.29 -18.52
N LYS A 186 4.68 21.70 -18.71
CA LYS A 186 4.87 20.43 -19.42
C LYS A 186 4.69 19.21 -18.51
N THR A 187 4.28 18.10 -19.11
CA THR A 187 4.24 16.80 -18.43
C THR A 187 5.65 16.37 -18.01
N ILE A 188 5.72 15.46 -17.03
CA ILE A 188 7.02 14.93 -16.60
C ILE A 188 7.69 14.15 -17.74
N LEU A 189 6.92 13.38 -18.51
CA LEU A 189 7.43 12.68 -19.70
C LEU A 189 8.09 13.63 -20.71
N GLU A 190 7.43 14.73 -21.06
CA GLU A 190 7.98 15.72 -22.00
C GLU A 190 9.26 16.37 -21.46
N ASN A 191 9.26 16.75 -20.19
CA ASN A 191 10.43 17.31 -19.55
C ASN A 191 11.60 16.32 -19.54
N LEU A 192 11.36 15.06 -19.17
CA LEU A 192 12.40 14.03 -19.14
C LEU A 192 12.95 13.74 -20.55
N THR A 193 12.08 13.63 -21.55
CA THR A 193 12.47 13.41 -22.95
C THR A 193 13.34 14.56 -23.46
N SER A 194 12.98 15.80 -23.13
CA SER A 194 13.76 16.99 -23.49
C SER A 194 15.11 17.04 -22.77
N ILE A 195 15.14 16.73 -21.47
CA ILE A 195 16.36 16.82 -20.65
C ILE A 195 17.35 15.72 -20.99
N LEU A 196 16.86 14.48 -21.15
CA LEU A 196 17.68 13.30 -21.42
C LEU A 196 18.02 13.15 -22.91
N GLU A 197 17.43 13.97 -23.79
CA GLU A 197 17.64 13.93 -25.24
C GLU A 197 17.42 12.51 -25.83
N THR A 198 16.53 11.74 -25.21
CA THR A 198 16.23 10.35 -25.58
C THR A 198 14.74 10.11 -25.45
N GLN A 199 14.23 9.20 -26.27
CA GLN A 199 12.89 8.65 -26.09
C GLN A 199 12.92 7.70 -24.89
N LEU A 200 11.90 7.81 -24.03
CA LEU A 200 11.73 6.92 -22.89
C LEU A 200 10.91 5.69 -23.28
N PRO A 201 11.21 4.51 -22.69
CA PRO A 201 10.37 3.33 -22.83
C PRO A 201 8.93 3.67 -22.43
N LYS A 202 8.00 3.39 -23.33
CA LYS A 202 6.57 3.49 -23.01
C LYS A 202 6.20 2.34 -22.06
N PRO A 203 5.19 2.54 -21.19
CA PRO A 203 4.57 1.42 -20.51
C PRO A 203 4.22 0.34 -21.55
N PRO A 204 4.48 -0.95 -21.28
CA PRO A 204 3.97 -2.00 -22.14
C PRO A 204 2.46 -1.81 -22.30
N ASP A 205 1.98 -1.83 -23.55
CA ASP A 205 0.56 -1.64 -23.85
C ASP A 205 -0.23 -2.62 -22.97
N VAL A 206 -1.11 -2.11 -22.11
CA VAL A 206 -2.01 -2.92 -21.27
C VAL A 206 -3.11 -3.53 -22.15
N GLN A 207 -2.76 -3.90 -23.39
CA GLN A 207 -3.55 -4.73 -24.27
C GLN A 207 -3.11 -6.18 -24.11
N LYS A 208 -3.88 -6.89 -23.27
CA LYS A 208 -4.05 -8.35 -23.32
C LYS A 208 -2.74 -9.15 -23.21
N ASN A 209 -2.13 -9.13 -22.03
CA ASN A 209 -1.68 -10.40 -21.47
C ASN A 209 -2.32 -10.61 -20.10
N ASN A 210 -3.64 -10.77 -20.13
CA ASN A 210 -4.43 -11.34 -19.05
C ASN A 210 -4.23 -12.87 -18.95
N GLN A 211 -3.06 -13.38 -19.33
CA GLN A 211 -2.52 -14.59 -18.73
C GLN A 211 -1.83 -14.20 -17.42
N GLN A 212 -2.55 -13.46 -16.57
CA GLN A 212 -2.20 -13.46 -15.16
C GLN A 212 -2.48 -14.87 -14.69
N VAL A 213 -1.42 -15.64 -14.47
CA VAL A 213 -1.53 -17.03 -14.03
C VAL A 213 -2.00 -17.00 -12.58
N GLU A 214 -3.32 -17.02 -12.40
CA GLU A 214 -3.98 -17.08 -11.10
C GLU A 214 -3.99 -18.51 -10.59
N CYS A 215 -3.89 -18.66 -9.28
CA CYS A 215 -4.07 -19.95 -8.63
C CYS A 215 -5.48 -20.49 -8.90
N GLY A 216 -5.57 -21.74 -9.36
CA GLY A 216 -6.84 -22.42 -9.63
C GLY A 216 -7.70 -22.71 -8.39
N ILE A 217 -7.26 -22.36 -7.18
CA ILE A 217 -8.00 -22.64 -5.95
C ILE A 217 -8.41 -21.33 -5.27
N CYS A 218 -7.46 -20.43 -5.00
CA CYS A 218 -7.76 -19.17 -4.31
C CYS A 218 -8.04 -17.99 -5.26
N TYR A 219 -7.87 -18.19 -6.58
CA TYR A 219 -8.01 -17.15 -7.61
C TYR A 219 -7.15 -15.89 -7.38
N ALA A 220 -6.15 -15.98 -6.50
CA ALA A 220 -5.19 -14.91 -6.27
C ALA A 220 -3.90 -15.16 -7.07
N GLN A 221 -3.27 -14.07 -7.49
CA GLN A 221 -1.96 -14.11 -8.13
C GLN A 221 -0.84 -14.39 -7.12
N TYR A 222 -0.93 -13.77 -5.93
CA TYR A 222 0.04 -13.90 -4.85
C TYR A 222 -0.67 -14.30 -3.56
N LEU A 223 -0.01 -15.10 -2.72
CA LEU A 223 -0.48 -15.35 -1.36
C LEU A 223 -0.44 -14.04 -0.54
N PRO A 224 -1.33 -13.87 0.46
CA PRO A 224 -1.25 -12.74 1.39
C PRO A 224 0.12 -12.63 2.04
N THR A 225 0.53 -11.41 2.39
CA THR A 225 1.67 -11.21 3.27
C THR A 225 1.26 -11.50 4.71
N ASP A 226 1.57 -12.70 5.16
CA ASP A 226 1.28 -13.22 6.50
C ASP A 226 2.54 -13.90 7.09
N ASP A 227 2.79 -13.69 8.37
CA ASP A 227 3.90 -14.30 9.11
C ASP A 227 3.72 -15.82 9.26
N GLU A 228 2.48 -16.31 9.28
CA GLU A 228 2.17 -17.75 9.36
C GLU A 228 2.58 -18.51 8.07
N LEU A 229 2.61 -17.83 6.93
CA LEU A 229 3.01 -18.39 5.64
C LEU A 229 4.54 -18.44 5.46
N GLY A 230 5.29 -17.84 6.38
CA GLY A 230 6.75 -17.82 6.39
C GLY A 230 7.35 -17.44 5.02
N PRO A 231 8.27 -18.23 4.44
CA PRO A 231 8.94 -17.88 3.18
C PRO A 231 8.02 -17.93 1.94
N ARG A 232 6.76 -18.37 2.08
CA ARG A 232 5.77 -18.40 0.99
C ARG A 232 4.82 -17.20 1.01
N SER A 233 4.95 -16.35 2.02
CA SER A 233 4.28 -15.05 2.12
C SER A 233 4.56 -14.20 0.86
N GLY A 234 3.51 -13.70 0.21
CA GLY A 234 3.66 -12.90 -1.03
C GLY A 234 4.12 -13.66 -2.28
N THR A 235 4.22 -15.00 -2.25
CA THR A 235 4.68 -15.79 -3.42
C THR A 235 3.59 -16.00 -4.47
N GLY A 236 4.00 -16.04 -5.74
CA GLY A 236 3.13 -16.37 -6.87
C GLY A 236 2.87 -17.88 -7.01
N THR A 237 2.09 -18.29 -7.99
CA THR A 237 1.87 -19.72 -8.28
C THR A 237 3.20 -20.43 -8.56
N ASP A 238 3.48 -21.51 -7.83
CA ASP A 238 4.74 -22.26 -7.85
C ASP A 238 4.54 -23.73 -8.29
N TYR A 239 3.31 -24.12 -8.64
CA TYR A 239 2.97 -25.43 -9.15
C TYR A 239 2.07 -25.33 -10.38
N THR A 240 2.37 -26.07 -11.45
CA THR A 240 1.54 -26.15 -12.66
C THR A 240 1.23 -27.61 -12.93
N CYS A 241 -0.01 -27.92 -13.29
CA CYS A 241 -0.41 -29.27 -13.66
C CYS A 241 0.32 -29.73 -14.93
N ASP A 242 0.94 -30.92 -14.88
CA ASP A 242 1.75 -31.48 -15.96
C ASP A 242 0.92 -31.90 -17.19
N ASN A 243 -0.40 -31.98 -17.07
CA ASN A 243 -1.28 -32.24 -18.21
C ASN A 243 -1.28 -31.03 -19.16
N SER A 244 -0.72 -31.21 -20.35
CA SER A 244 -0.61 -30.20 -21.41
C SER A 244 -1.95 -29.65 -21.91
N HIS A 245 -3.06 -30.36 -21.68
CA HIS A 245 -4.41 -29.88 -21.96
C HIS A 245 -5.04 -29.08 -20.81
N CYS A 246 -4.45 -29.12 -19.61
CA CYS A 246 -4.93 -28.41 -18.43
C CYS A 246 -4.13 -27.14 -18.16
N ASN A 247 -2.80 -27.25 -17.99
CA ASN A 247 -1.88 -26.15 -17.67
C ASN A 247 -2.33 -25.23 -16.52
N ARG A 248 -3.19 -25.70 -15.61
CA ARG A 248 -3.67 -24.87 -14.49
C ARG A 248 -2.55 -24.74 -13.46
N ALA A 249 -2.34 -23.50 -13.00
CA ALA A 249 -1.35 -23.19 -11.98
C ALA A 249 -1.99 -23.04 -10.60
N PHE A 250 -1.21 -23.29 -9.56
CA PHE A 250 -1.62 -23.26 -8.17
C PHE A 250 -0.47 -22.74 -7.32
N HIS A 251 -0.79 -22.18 -6.15
CA HIS A 251 0.15 -22.18 -5.04
C HIS A 251 0.19 -23.59 -4.45
N SER A 252 1.38 -24.11 -4.20
CA SER A 252 1.61 -25.43 -3.62
C SER A 252 0.97 -25.55 -2.23
N VAL A 253 0.81 -24.44 -1.51
CA VAL A 253 0.07 -24.39 -0.24
C VAL A 253 -1.42 -24.67 -0.50
N CYS A 254 -2.05 -23.91 -1.40
CA CYS A 254 -3.45 -24.12 -1.76
C CYS A 254 -3.72 -25.53 -2.29
N LEU A 255 -2.86 -26.04 -3.18
CA LEU A 255 -2.99 -27.39 -3.70
C LEU A 255 -2.74 -28.45 -2.61
N GLY A 256 -1.79 -28.21 -1.71
CA GLY A 256 -1.53 -29.08 -0.56
C GLY A 256 -2.72 -29.16 0.40
N ASP A 257 -3.36 -28.03 0.71
CA ASP A 257 -4.55 -27.97 1.55
C ASP A 257 -5.75 -28.64 0.89
N TRP A 258 -5.93 -28.41 -0.41
CA TRP A 258 -6.96 -29.09 -1.19
C TRP A 258 -6.78 -30.61 -1.13
N LEU A 259 -5.58 -31.11 -1.43
CA LEU A 259 -5.29 -32.55 -1.41
C LEU A 259 -5.44 -33.15 -0.01
N ARG A 260 -5.11 -32.41 1.06
CA ARG A 260 -5.35 -32.85 2.46
C ARG A 260 -6.82 -33.06 2.79
N SER A 261 -7.74 -32.38 2.10
CA SER A 261 -9.18 -32.55 2.32
C SER A 261 -9.80 -33.75 1.57
N ILE A 262 -9.03 -34.42 0.70
CA ILE A 262 -9.48 -35.56 -0.11
C ILE A 262 -9.03 -36.88 0.53
N THR A 263 -9.99 -37.79 0.73
CA THR A 263 -9.76 -39.09 1.41
C THR A 263 -8.89 -40.07 0.63
N THR A 264 -8.80 -39.92 -0.70
CA THR A 264 -8.00 -40.79 -1.58
C THR A 264 -6.57 -40.29 -1.79
N THR A 265 -6.20 -39.14 -1.21
CA THR A 265 -4.85 -38.58 -1.30
C THR A 265 -3.84 -39.48 -0.58
N ARG A 266 -2.71 -39.76 -1.23
CA ARG A 266 -1.61 -40.54 -0.66
C ARG A 266 -0.49 -39.59 -0.26
N GLN A 267 0.18 -39.87 0.85
CA GLN A 267 1.36 -39.11 1.28
C GLN A 267 2.58 -40.04 1.31
N SER A 268 3.70 -39.57 0.75
CA SER A 268 5.02 -40.18 0.96
C SER A 268 6.00 -39.10 1.40
N PHE A 269 6.56 -39.25 2.61
CA PHE A 269 7.38 -38.22 3.26
C PHE A 269 6.69 -36.85 3.26
N ASN A 270 7.29 -35.88 2.56
CA ASN A 270 6.82 -34.51 2.44
C ASN A 270 6.18 -34.23 1.07
N VAL A 271 5.71 -35.25 0.36
CA VAL A 271 5.01 -35.11 -0.92
C VAL A 271 3.62 -35.73 -0.82
N LEU A 272 2.61 -34.95 -1.21
CA LEU A 272 1.23 -35.41 -1.39
C LEU A 272 0.99 -35.76 -2.84
N PHE A 273 0.38 -36.92 -3.07
CA PHE A 273 -0.03 -37.44 -4.37
C PHE A 273 -1.55 -37.53 -4.42
N GLY A 274 -2.14 -36.91 -5.43
CA GLY A 274 -3.59 -36.96 -5.64
C GLY A 274 -3.91 -36.56 -7.08
N ASN A 275 -5.09 -36.00 -7.28
CA ASN A 275 -5.59 -35.62 -8.61
C ASN A 275 -5.78 -34.11 -8.73
N CYS A 276 -5.48 -33.56 -9.91
CA CYS A 276 -5.70 -32.16 -10.23
C CYS A 276 -7.20 -31.81 -10.08
N PRO A 277 -7.57 -30.69 -9.42
CA PRO A 277 -8.97 -30.29 -9.25
C PRO A 277 -9.72 -30.02 -10.56
N TYR A 278 -8.99 -29.80 -11.67
CA TYR A 278 -9.56 -29.39 -12.96
C TYR A 278 -9.64 -30.54 -13.96
N CYS A 279 -8.57 -31.30 -14.14
CA CYS A 279 -8.50 -32.35 -15.16
C CYS A 279 -8.49 -33.77 -14.58
N SER A 280 -8.47 -33.92 -13.25
CA SER A 280 -8.39 -35.21 -12.54
C SER A 280 -7.13 -36.04 -12.81
N GLU A 281 -6.15 -35.52 -13.56
CA GLU A 281 -4.86 -36.19 -13.77
C GLU A 281 -3.99 -36.18 -12.50
N PRO A 282 -3.07 -37.15 -12.33
CA PRO A 282 -2.19 -37.21 -11.17
C PRO A 282 -1.36 -35.95 -10.97
N VAL A 283 -1.28 -35.49 -9.71
CA VAL A 283 -0.44 -34.37 -9.27
C VAL A 283 0.36 -34.77 -8.03
N ALA A 284 1.57 -34.20 -7.90
CA ALA A 284 2.47 -34.44 -6.78
C ALA A 284 3.02 -33.13 -6.24
N VAL A 285 2.62 -32.74 -5.03
CA VAL A 285 3.01 -31.45 -4.42
C VAL A 285 3.85 -31.65 -3.17
N LYS A 286 4.99 -30.93 -3.09
CA LYS A 286 5.89 -30.97 -1.93
C LYS A 286 5.40 -30.00 -0.86
N ILE A 287 5.02 -30.53 0.30
CA ILE A 287 4.59 -29.77 1.46
C ILE A 287 5.78 -29.49 2.38
N SER A 288 5.96 -28.24 2.77
CA SER A 288 6.93 -27.87 3.81
C SER A 288 6.22 -28.01 5.16
N ASN A 289 6.71 -28.90 6.04
CA ASN A 289 6.23 -28.93 7.42
C ASN A 289 6.85 -27.75 8.19
N THR A 290 6.28 -26.56 8.06
CA THR A 290 6.48 -25.50 9.05
C THR A 290 5.53 -25.76 10.21
N LYS A 291 5.87 -26.75 11.03
CA LYS A 291 5.43 -26.80 12.42
C LYS A 291 6.64 -26.56 13.31
N LYS A 292 6.75 -25.34 13.81
CA LYS A 292 7.21 -25.06 15.15
C LYS A 292 6.32 -23.97 15.72
#